data_AF-A0A516PW56-F1
#
_entry.id   AF-A0A516PW56-F1
#
_cell.length_a   1.000
_cell.length_b   1.000
_cell.length_c   1.000
_cell.angle_alpha   90.00
_cell.angle_beta   90.00
_cell.angle_gamma   90.00
#
_symmetry.space_group_name_H-M   'P 1'
#
loop_
_entity.id
_entity.type
_entity.pdbx_description
1 polymer ?
#
loop_
_entity_poly.entity_id
_entity_poly.type
_entity_poly.pdbx_seq_one_letter_code
_entity_poly.pdbx_strand_id
1 'polypeptide(L)'
;MPTGSIKVIDFERGFAFIAPDDGSNDVYVRLSTTESVSLLRRGLQVNYVIIETGAGKREAGNVVPANDADVATRSTHGWVKFWNNVKGFGFVSTGDGPDLYLARRSTRFDGSQLPSEGDEVDVEYVHTGERNPVVIKLTITRLAPWKPSGIALFDFAEMGGRAQSVDQLAALAEPEPWDNGHEPTGGKPILDSYLRYTYVRLVEEGKVSTSSDNTYASFNTGLVTPMQEEIFALFIRNPSPDRQPWQLLGFRKRSDRLMLTHFGHALPDLANYFDDPGVLLYDRRLQLHINIDHVIEHLERFPGSSQLRV
;
A
#
# COMPACT_ATOMS: atom_id res chain seq x y z
N MET A 1 21.79 33.19 1.48
CA MET A 1 20.86 32.19 2.03
C MET A 1 21.71 31.15 2.73
N PRO A 2 21.30 30.63 3.90
CA PRO A 2 22.03 29.53 4.53
C PRO A 2 22.06 28.30 3.61
N THR A 3 23.18 27.59 3.65
CA THR A 3 23.45 26.36 2.91
C THR A 3 23.73 25.22 3.88
N GLY A 4 23.49 23.99 3.43
CA GLY A 4 23.74 22.81 4.24
C GLY A 4 23.42 21.53 3.50
N SER A 5 23.77 20.40 4.10
CA SER A 5 23.51 19.08 3.54
C SER A 5 22.35 18.37 4.24
N ILE A 6 21.52 17.64 3.49
CA ILE A 6 20.47 16.82 4.10
C ILE A 6 21.10 15.67 4.91
N LYS A 7 20.93 15.67 6.22
CA LYS A 7 21.55 14.71 7.14
C LYS A 7 20.74 13.43 7.28
N VAL A 8 19.41 13.56 7.42
CA VAL A 8 18.45 12.47 7.63
C VAL A 8 17.14 12.82 6.96
N ILE A 9 16.45 11.81 6.41
CA ILE A 9 15.09 11.94 5.88
C ILE A 9 14.28 10.73 6.35
N ASP A 10 13.09 11.00 6.87
CA ASP A 10 12.07 10.01 7.20
C ASP A 10 10.79 10.38 6.45
N PHE A 11 10.60 9.75 5.28
CA PHE A 11 9.43 9.99 4.45
C PHE A 11 8.15 9.49 5.11
N GLU A 12 8.22 8.44 5.95
CA GLU A 12 7.05 7.87 6.61
C GLU A 12 6.52 8.82 7.68
N ARG A 13 7.42 9.31 8.54
CA ARG A 13 7.13 10.28 9.59
C ARG A 13 7.04 11.72 9.09
N GLY A 14 7.40 11.97 7.83
CA GLY A 14 7.16 13.25 7.16
C GLY A 14 8.16 14.36 7.51
N PHE A 15 9.39 14.03 7.91
CA PHE A 15 10.41 15.02 8.26
C PHE A 15 11.81 14.74 7.68
N ALA A 16 12.64 15.78 7.65
CA ALA A 16 14.09 15.67 7.41
C ALA A 16 14.88 16.64 8.30
N PHE A 17 16.20 16.50 8.32
CA PHE A 17 17.12 17.42 8.99
C PHE A 17 18.22 17.86 8.02
N ILE A 18 18.54 19.16 8.02
CA ILE A 18 19.69 19.74 7.33
C ILE A 18 20.81 19.94 8.34
N ALA A 19 22.02 19.49 8.01
CA ALA A 19 23.26 19.87 8.68
C ALA A 19 23.80 21.14 8.01
N PRO A 20 23.73 22.32 8.66
CA PRO A 20 24.21 23.58 8.10
C PRO A 20 25.72 23.57 7.86
N ASP A 21 26.18 24.20 6.78
CA ASP A 21 27.62 24.28 6.45
C ASP A 21 28.39 25.19 7.42
N ASP A 22 27.70 26.10 8.13
CA ASP A 22 28.27 26.97 9.16
C ASP A 22 28.53 26.24 10.50
N GLY A 23 28.19 24.95 10.58
CA GLY A 23 28.38 24.12 11.77
C GLY A 23 27.37 24.39 12.89
N SER A 24 26.32 25.18 12.64
CA SER A 24 25.23 25.36 13.59
C SER A 24 24.38 24.10 13.76
N ASN A 25 23.46 24.13 14.72
CA ASN A 25 22.60 22.98 15.03
C ASN A 25 21.74 22.58 13.81
N ASP A 26 21.47 21.27 13.70
CA ASP A 26 20.62 20.71 12.66
C ASP A 26 19.28 21.46 12.56
N VAL A 27 18.86 21.75 11.33
CA VAL A 27 17.63 22.49 11.04
C VAL A 27 16.55 21.50 10.60
N TYR A 28 15.38 21.57 11.25
CA TYR A 28 14.25 20.70 10.96
C TYR A 28 13.60 21.08 9.62
N VAL A 29 13.22 20.08 8.83
CA VAL A 29 12.49 20.24 7.57
C VAL A 29 11.17 19.47 7.65
N ARG A 30 10.06 20.16 7.46
CA ARG A 30 8.75 19.52 7.30
C ARG A 30 8.55 19.15 5.84
N LEU A 31 8.40 17.85 5.56
CA LEU A 31 8.26 17.36 4.18
C LEU A 31 6.93 17.81 3.56
N SER A 32 5.86 17.93 4.35
CA SER A 32 4.53 18.32 3.84
C SER A 32 4.46 19.76 3.29
N THR A 33 5.40 20.63 3.64
CA THR A 33 5.47 22.03 3.19
C THR A 33 6.63 22.30 2.23
N THR A 34 7.38 21.26 1.86
CA THR A 34 8.54 21.39 0.99
C THR A 34 8.18 20.97 -0.43
N GLU A 35 8.16 21.90 -1.37
CA GLU A 35 7.83 21.62 -2.78
C GLU A 35 8.84 20.68 -3.46
N SER A 36 10.12 20.81 -3.11
CA SER A 36 11.22 20.00 -3.67
C SER A 36 11.43 18.66 -2.95
N VAL A 37 10.43 18.16 -2.21
CA VAL A 37 10.54 16.94 -1.39
C VAL A 37 11.03 15.74 -2.18
N SER A 38 10.61 15.63 -3.45
CA SER A 38 10.98 14.56 -4.36
C SER A 38 12.47 14.52 -4.69
N LEU A 39 13.18 15.63 -4.54
CA LEU A 39 14.60 15.79 -4.88
C LEU A 39 15.50 15.53 -3.66
N LEU A 40 14.93 15.62 -2.45
CA LEU A 40 15.67 15.49 -1.20
C LEU A 40 16.21 14.08 -1.01
N ARG A 41 17.49 14.00 -0.68
CA ARG A 41 18.21 12.77 -0.38
C ARG A 41 19.38 13.09 0.55
N ARG A 42 19.75 12.13 1.40
CA ARG A 42 20.88 12.30 2.33
C ARG A 42 22.14 12.73 1.56
N GLY A 43 22.85 13.72 2.08
CA GLY A 43 24.04 14.32 1.47
C GLY A 43 23.75 15.41 0.43
N LEU A 44 22.50 15.60 -0.03
CA LEU A 44 22.17 16.68 -0.97
C LEU A 44 22.46 18.03 -0.34
N GLN A 45 23.26 18.85 -1.03
CA GLN A 45 23.45 20.25 -0.71
C GLN A 45 22.20 21.05 -1.08
N VAL A 46 21.73 21.88 -0.15
CA VAL A 46 20.49 22.66 -0.28
C VAL A 46 20.69 24.12 0.14
N ASN A 47 20.00 25.01 -0.55
CA ASN A 47 19.71 26.36 -0.07
C ASN A 47 18.37 26.34 0.68
N TYR A 48 18.25 27.10 1.75
CA TYR A 48 17.01 27.21 2.50
C TYR A 48 16.89 28.56 3.19
N VAL A 49 15.72 28.83 3.76
CA VAL A 49 15.45 29.98 4.63
C VAL A 49 15.20 29.47 6.04
N ILE A 50 15.83 30.09 7.04
CA ILE A 50 15.52 29.78 8.43
C ILE A 50 14.23 30.50 8.82
N ILE A 51 13.26 29.71 9.27
CA ILE A 51 12.03 30.17 9.89
C ILE A 51 12.19 29.95 11.39
N GLU A 52 12.16 31.02 12.17
CA GLU A 52 12.10 30.91 13.62
C GLU A 52 10.69 30.50 14.02
N THR A 53 10.60 29.38 14.73
CA THR A 53 9.36 28.92 15.35
C THR A 53 9.42 29.21 16.84
N GLY A 54 8.26 29.36 17.48
CA GLY A 54 8.19 29.61 18.93
C GLY A 54 9.02 28.62 19.74
N ALA A 55 9.54 29.06 20.88
CA ALA A 55 10.43 28.29 21.77
C ALA A 55 11.84 27.98 21.21
N GLY A 56 12.38 28.83 20.32
CA GLY A 56 13.78 28.77 19.88
C GLY A 56 14.10 27.62 18.91
N LYS A 57 13.08 26.98 18.35
CA LYS A 57 13.23 25.95 17.33
C LYS A 57 13.34 26.61 15.95
N ARG A 58 14.20 26.06 15.09
CA ARG A 58 14.44 26.54 13.72
C ARG A 58 13.89 25.51 12.73
N GLU A 59 13.06 25.97 11.81
CA GLU A 59 12.54 25.19 10.68
C GLU A 59 13.11 25.74 9.37
N ALA A 60 13.35 24.87 8.41
CA ALA A 60 13.78 25.26 7.07
C ALA A 60 12.56 25.47 6.18
N GLY A 61 12.41 26.69 5.67
CA GLY A 61 11.49 27.03 4.59
C GLY A 61 12.18 27.08 3.24
N ASN A 62 11.40 26.90 2.17
CA ASN A 62 11.87 26.98 0.77
C ASN A 62 13.15 26.17 0.52
N VAL A 63 13.16 24.92 0.99
CA VAL A 63 14.32 24.03 0.83
C VAL A 63 14.42 23.63 -0.64
N VAL A 64 15.51 24.05 -1.29
CA VAL A 64 15.79 23.77 -2.69
C VAL A 64 17.23 23.27 -2.84
N PRO A 65 17.53 22.44 -3.85
CA PRO A 65 18.90 22.04 -4.15
C PRO A 65 19.85 23.25 -4.32
N ALA A 66 21.08 23.11 -3.83
CA ALA A 66 22.08 24.18 -3.92
C ALA A 66 22.69 24.31 -5.32
N ASN A 67 22.74 23.20 -6.05
CA ASN A 67 23.27 23.11 -7.40
C ASN A 67 22.37 22.24 -8.28
N ASP A 68 22.00 22.75 -9.45
CA ASP A 68 21.18 22.03 -10.42
C ASP A 68 21.89 20.76 -10.94
N ALA A 69 23.22 20.75 -10.98
CA ALA A 69 24.00 19.58 -11.39
C ALA A 69 23.87 18.41 -10.41
N ASP A 70 23.69 18.69 -9.11
CA ASP A 70 23.45 17.64 -8.11
C ASP A 70 22.09 16.98 -8.36
N VAL A 71 21.16 17.67 -9.02
CA VAL A 71 19.83 17.16 -9.33
C VAL A 71 19.67 16.99 -10.82
N ALA A 72 20.76 16.69 -11.54
CA ALA A 72 20.73 16.52 -12.98
C ALA A 72 19.66 15.50 -13.37
N THR A 73 18.51 16.02 -13.76
CA THR A 73 17.36 15.24 -14.17
C THR A 73 17.73 14.57 -15.48
N ARG A 74 17.64 13.25 -15.49
CA ARG A 74 17.76 12.46 -16.69
C ARG A 74 16.37 12.00 -17.09
N SER A 75 16.12 11.92 -18.38
CA SER A 75 14.91 11.33 -18.92
C SER A 75 15.25 10.00 -19.55
N THR A 76 14.38 9.02 -19.37
CA THR A 76 14.49 7.75 -20.08
C THR A 76 13.12 7.14 -20.26
N HIS A 77 13.07 6.19 -21.19
CA HIS A 77 11.91 5.38 -21.46
C HIS A 77 12.06 4.04 -20.74
N GLY A 78 10.96 3.44 -20.30
CA GLY A 78 11.00 2.15 -19.65
C GLY A 78 9.63 1.53 -19.42
N TRP A 79 9.62 0.49 -18.59
CA TRP A 79 8.43 -0.26 -18.22
C TRP A 79 8.33 -0.34 -16.70
N VAL A 80 7.12 -0.17 -16.16
CA VAL A 80 6.86 -0.41 -14.74
C VAL A 80 7.09 -1.89 -14.47
N LYS A 81 8.19 -2.21 -13.79
CA LYS A 81 8.55 -3.59 -13.43
C LYS A 81 7.67 -4.12 -12.31
N PHE A 82 7.28 -3.24 -11.40
CA PHE A 82 6.43 -3.56 -10.25
C PHE A 82 5.87 -2.27 -9.67
N TRP A 83 4.62 -2.30 -9.22
CA TRP A 83 4.04 -1.21 -8.43
C TRP A 83 3.08 -1.74 -7.36
N ASN A 84 3.31 -1.33 -6.12
CA ASN A 84 2.44 -1.63 -5.00
C ASN A 84 1.56 -0.42 -4.69
N ASN A 85 0.29 -0.48 -5.08
CA ASN A 85 -0.69 0.59 -4.84
C ASN A 85 -0.93 0.89 -3.34
N VAL A 86 -0.70 -0.08 -2.46
CA VAL A 86 -0.91 0.04 -1.00
C VAL A 86 0.24 0.78 -0.34
N LYS A 87 1.45 0.26 -0.55
CA LYS A 87 2.68 0.78 0.04
C LYS A 87 3.17 2.02 -0.70
N GLY A 88 2.65 2.26 -1.92
CA GLY A 88 2.95 3.43 -2.72
C GLY A 88 4.40 3.45 -3.22
N PHE A 89 4.97 2.30 -3.55
CA PHE A 89 6.30 2.22 -4.16
C PHE A 89 6.35 1.13 -5.24
N GLY A 90 7.36 1.22 -6.09
CA GLY A 90 7.61 0.29 -7.17
C GLY A 90 8.97 0.51 -7.83
N PHE A 91 9.14 -0.08 -9.00
CA PHE A 91 10.34 0.04 -9.80
C PHE A 91 10.00 0.18 -11.28
N VAL A 92 10.76 1.01 -12.00
CA VAL A 92 10.73 1.13 -13.46
C VAL A 92 12.01 0.53 -14.00
N SER A 93 11.88 -0.42 -14.92
CA SER A 93 13.02 -0.98 -15.65
C SER A 93 13.25 -0.19 -16.92
N THR A 94 14.51 0.16 -17.19
CA THR A 94 14.93 0.92 -18.37
C THR A 94 15.37 0.01 -19.53
N GLY A 95 15.28 -1.31 -19.38
CA GLY A 95 15.84 -2.30 -20.30
C GLY A 95 17.36 -2.44 -20.15
N ASP A 96 18.08 -1.32 -20.08
CA ASP A 96 19.52 -1.25 -19.85
C ASP A 96 19.84 -0.41 -18.60
N GLY A 97 20.59 -0.98 -17.66
CA GLY A 97 21.04 -0.30 -16.43
C GLY A 97 20.26 -0.68 -15.16
N PRO A 98 20.46 0.06 -14.05
CA PRO A 98 19.78 -0.22 -12.79
C PRO A 98 18.30 0.17 -12.85
N ASP A 99 17.44 -0.63 -12.19
CA ASP A 99 16.04 -0.28 -12.00
C ASP A 99 15.90 1.06 -11.26
N LEU A 100 14.94 1.87 -11.71
CA LEU A 100 14.64 3.16 -11.12
C LEU A 100 13.60 2.98 -10.01
N TYR A 101 13.88 3.52 -8.82
CA TYR A 101 12.95 3.48 -7.70
C TYR A 101 11.81 4.48 -7.91
N LEU A 102 10.58 3.98 -7.81
CA LEU A 102 9.35 4.74 -8.00
C LEU A 102 8.61 4.83 -6.66
N ALA A 103 8.31 6.03 -6.17
CA ALA A 103 7.62 6.23 -4.88
C ALA A 103 6.53 7.30 -4.99
N ARG A 104 5.34 6.98 -4.48
CA ARG A 104 4.14 7.82 -4.62
C ARG A 104 4.33 9.24 -4.11
N ARG A 105 5.10 9.40 -3.02
CA ARG A 105 5.35 10.70 -2.37
C ARG A 105 6.42 11.53 -3.06
N SER A 106 7.32 10.90 -3.82
CA SER A 106 8.43 11.57 -4.49
C SER A 106 8.26 11.66 -6.01
N THR A 107 7.21 11.08 -6.57
CA THR A 107 6.97 11.08 -8.01
C THR A 107 5.74 11.91 -8.36
N ARG A 108 5.91 12.83 -9.31
CA ARG A 108 4.78 13.49 -9.97
C ARG A 108 4.22 12.56 -11.04
N PHE A 109 2.94 12.23 -10.95
CA PHE A 109 2.24 11.42 -11.94
C PHE A 109 1.47 12.34 -12.89
N ASP A 110 1.73 12.21 -14.18
CA ASP A 110 0.93 12.89 -15.21
C ASP A 110 -0.35 12.07 -15.46
N GLY A 111 -1.48 12.55 -14.92
CA GLY A 111 -2.79 11.92 -15.06
C GLY A 111 -3.39 11.42 -13.74
N SER A 112 -4.66 11.01 -13.77
CA SER A 112 -5.38 10.49 -12.59
C SER A 112 -5.10 9.01 -12.32
N GLN A 113 -4.51 8.28 -13.27
CA GLN A 113 -4.26 6.86 -13.19
C GLN A 113 -2.88 6.59 -12.58
N LEU A 114 -2.83 5.68 -11.60
CA LEU A 114 -1.57 5.17 -11.03
C LEU A 114 -0.96 4.10 -11.96
N PRO A 115 0.37 3.96 -11.98
CA PRO A 115 1.03 2.95 -12.79
C PRO A 115 0.65 1.53 -12.37
N SER A 116 0.69 0.61 -13.32
CA SER A 116 0.54 -0.83 -13.12
C SER A 116 1.73 -1.55 -13.73
N GLU A 117 1.99 -2.77 -13.28
CA GLU A 117 3.06 -3.59 -13.84
C GLU A 117 2.88 -3.78 -15.36
N GLY A 118 3.98 -3.62 -16.09
CA GLY A 118 4.04 -3.68 -17.55
C GLY A 118 3.71 -2.38 -18.27
N ASP A 119 3.20 -1.34 -17.58
CA ASP A 119 2.92 -0.05 -18.22
C ASP A 119 4.19 0.53 -18.81
N GLU A 120 4.09 1.05 -20.02
CA GLU A 120 5.17 1.74 -20.69
C GLU A 120 5.14 3.21 -20.28
N VAL A 121 6.31 3.70 -19.88
CA VAL A 121 6.44 4.98 -19.19
C VAL A 121 7.64 5.76 -19.71
N ASP A 122 7.45 7.07 -19.82
CA ASP A 122 8.55 8.01 -19.85
C ASP A 122 8.75 8.56 -18.44
N VAL A 123 9.99 8.53 -17.97
CA VAL A 123 10.34 8.94 -16.60
C VAL A 123 11.45 9.98 -16.59
N GLU A 124 11.29 10.96 -15.73
CA GLU A 124 12.37 11.82 -15.27
C GLU A 124 12.89 11.28 -13.94
N TYR A 125 14.19 11.10 -13.82
CA TYR A 125 14.81 10.50 -12.64
C TYR A 125 16.13 11.17 -12.28
N VAL A 126 16.53 11.03 -11.02
CA VAL A 126 17.76 11.60 -10.47
C VAL A 126 18.63 10.50 -9.88
N HIS A 127 19.95 10.59 -10.07
CA HIS A 127 20.88 9.67 -9.41
C HIS A 127 21.05 10.07 -7.94
N THR A 128 20.96 9.08 -7.05
CA THR A 128 21.07 9.30 -5.60
C THR A 128 22.44 8.91 -5.03
N GLY A 129 23.40 8.59 -5.90
CA GLY A 129 24.74 8.13 -5.52
C GLY A 129 24.73 6.65 -5.14
N GLU A 130 24.31 6.34 -3.91
CA GLU A 130 24.47 5.00 -3.30
C GLU A 130 23.25 4.06 -3.47
N ARG A 131 22.13 4.56 -4.00
CA ARG A 131 20.90 3.79 -4.23
C ARG A 131 20.49 3.82 -5.69
N ASN A 132 19.50 2.98 -6.01
CA ASN A 132 18.79 3.05 -7.28
C ASN A 132 18.39 4.51 -7.58
N PRO A 133 18.53 4.96 -8.83
CA PRO A 133 18.08 6.30 -9.20
C PRO A 133 16.57 6.44 -8.94
N VAL A 134 16.12 7.63 -8.54
CA VAL A 134 14.73 7.84 -8.09
C VAL A 134 13.94 8.57 -9.16
N VAL A 135 12.76 8.05 -9.47
CA VAL A 135 11.80 8.67 -10.40
C VAL A 135 11.14 9.88 -9.74
N ILE A 136 11.29 11.05 -10.34
CA ILE A 136 10.71 12.32 -9.88
C ILE A 136 9.49 12.74 -10.70
N LYS A 137 9.37 12.23 -11.93
CA LYS A 137 8.18 12.38 -12.78
C LYS A 137 7.96 11.10 -13.57
N LEU A 138 6.70 10.68 -13.68
CA LEU A 138 6.29 9.54 -14.49
C LEU A 138 5.09 9.92 -15.36
N THR A 139 5.22 9.65 -16.65
CA THR A 139 4.15 9.80 -17.63
C THR A 139 3.91 8.43 -18.27
N ILE A 140 2.68 7.91 -18.14
CA ILE A 140 2.31 6.65 -18.79
C ILE A 140 2.10 6.93 -20.28
N THR A 141 2.93 6.34 -21.14
CA THR A 141 2.88 6.55 -22.59
C THR A 141 2.04 5.50 -23.30
N ARG A 142 2.05 4.27 -22.77
CA ARG A 142 1.17 3.20 -23.23
C ARG A 142 0.81 2.30 -22.06
N LEU A 143 -0.50 2.11 -21.86
CA LEU A 143 -0.98 1.10 -20.93
C LEU A 143 -0.51 -0.27 -21.41
N ALA A 144 -0.01 -1.08 -20.48
CA ALA A 144 0.34 -2.45 -20.80
C ALA A 144 -0.89 -3.12 -21.45
N PRO A 145 -0.75 -3.88 -22.55
CA PRO A 145 -1.77 -4.86 -22.87
C PRO A 145 -1.88 -5.77 -21.64
N TRP A 146 -3.08 -5.82 -21.06
CA TRP A 146 -3.37 -6.47 -19.78
C TRP A 146 -2.50 -7.73 -19.59
N LYS A 147 -1.54 -7.65 -18.67
CA LYS A 147 -0.75 -8.79 -18.21
C LYS A 147 -1.00 -8.98 -16.73
N PRO A 148 -1.56 -10.13 -16.33
CA PRO A 148 -1.75 -10.40 -14.93
C PRO A 148 -0.41 -10.48 -14.21
N SER A 149 -0.23 -9.71 -13.13
CA SER A 149 0.89 -9.86 -12.18
C SER A 149 0.93 -11.26 -11.54
N GLY A 150 -0.16 -12.04 -11.68
CA GLY A 150 -0.38 -13.33 -11.05
C GLY A 150 -0.68 -13.27 -9.55
N ILE A 151 -0.37 -12.14 -8.91
CA ILE A 151 -0.48 -11.90 -7.46
C ILE A 151 -1.78 -11.19 -7.10
N ALA A 152 -2.32 -10.35 -7.99
CA ALA A 152 -3.59 -9.68 -7.74
C ALA A 152 -4.79 -10.63 -7.95
N LEU A 153 -5.80 -10.55 -7.10
CA LEU A 153 -7.02 -11.36 -7.23
C LEU A 153 -7.70 -11.21 -8.61
N PHE A 154 -7.62 -10.02 -9.21
CA PHE A 154 -8.23 -9.69 -10.51
C PHE A 154 -7.42 -10.17 -11.71
N ASP A 155 -6.17 -10.55 -11.47
CA ASP A 155 -5.27 -11.18 -12.42
C ASP A 155 -5.44 -12.70 -12.40
N PHE A 156 -5.73 -13.23 -11.21
CA PHE A 156 -6.04 -14.63 -10.98
C PHE A 156 -7.41 -15.04 -11.52
N ALA A 157 -8.45 -14.23 -11.26
CA ALA A 157 -9.82 -14.61 -11.59
C ALA A 157 -10.72 -13.47 -12.13
N GLU A 158 -11.58 -13.81 -13.08
CA GLU A 158 -12.72 -12.98 -13.48
C GLU A 158 -13.78 -13.02 -12.37
N MET A 159 -14.09 -11.87 -11.77
CA MET A 159 -14.95 -11.79 -10.57
C MET A 159 -16.45 -11.61 -10.88
N GLY A 160 -16.87 -11.66 -12.14
CA GLY A 160 -18.29 -11.51 -12.55
C GLY A 160 -18.93 -10.15 -12.23
N GLY A 161 -18.14 -9.17 -11.77
CA GLY A 161 -18.60 -7.87 -11.28
C GLY A 161 -18.11 -7.63 -9.85
N ARG A 162 -17.18 -6.68 -9.69
CA ARG A 162 -16.50 -6.42 -8.41
C ARG A 162 -17.47 -6.11 -7.27
N ALA A 163 -18.36 -5.13 -7.44
CA ALA A 163 -19.35 -4.78 -6.41
C ALA A 163 -20.28 -5.96 -6.08
N GLN A 164 -20.76 -6.68 -7.09
CA GLN A 164 -21.66 -7.82 -6.89
C GLN A 164 -20.98 -8.96 -6.12
N SER A 165 -19.73 -9.27 -6.42
CA SER A 165 -18.98 -10.30 -5.69
C SER A 165 -18.80 -9.92 -4.21
N VAL A 166 -18.49 -8.65 -3.94
CA VAL A 166 -18.33 -8.14 -2.57
C VAL A 166 -19.67 -8.18 -1.83
N ASP A 167 -20.78 -7.85 -2.49
CA ASP A 167 -22.13 -7.95 -1.92
C ASP A 167 -22.52 -9.39 -1.58
N GLN A 168 -22.19 -10.35 -2.45
CA GLN A 168 -22.44 -11.77 -2.19
C GLN A 168 -21.66 -12.28 -0.98
N LEU A 169 -20.39 -11.86 -0.83
CA LEU A 169 -19.59 -12.22 0.33
C LEU A 169 -20.15 -11.58 1.61
N ALA A 170 -20.48 -10.29 1.56
CA ALA A 170 -21.06 -9.57 2.70
C ALA A 170 -22.38 -10.18 3.18
N ALA A 171 -23.21 -10.67 2.25
CA ALA A 171 -24.49 -11.30 2.58
C ALA A 171 -24.32 -12.70 3.22
N LEU A 172 -23.18 -13.36 3.00
CA LEU A 172 -22.89 -14.68 3.55
C LEU A 172 -22.13 -14.60 4.88
N ALA A 173 -21.25 -13.60 5.02
CA ALA A 173 -20.42 -13.38 6.19
C ALA A 173 -21.23 -12.89 7.40
N GLU A 174 -20.64 -13.05 8.59
CA GLU A 174 -21.10 -12.40 9.80
C GLU A 174 -21.18 -10.86 9.58
N PRO A 175 -22.25 -10.18 10.05
CA PRO A 175 -22.39 -8.75 9.82
C PRO A 175 -21.28 -7.92 10.48
N GLU A 176 -20.58 -7.12 9.67
CA GLU A 176 -19.55 -6.18 10.13
C GLU A 176 -19.67 -4.82 9.42
N PRO A 177 -19.05 -3.76 9.94
CA PRO A 177 -19.00 -2.46 9.26
C PRO A 177 -18.08 -2.50 8.03
N TRP A 178 -18.60 -3.02 6.92
CA TRP A 178 -17.87 -3.18 5.65
C TRP A 178 -17.61 -1.88 4.87
N ASP A 179 -18.14 -0.75 5.35
CA ASP A 179 -18.08 0.56 4.71
C ASP A 179 -17.55 1.63 5.67
N ASN A 180 -17.17 2.78 5.14
CA ASN A 180 -16.62 3.88 5.96
C ASN A 180 -17.71 4.44 6.88
N GLY A 181 -17.46 4.43 8.19
CA GLY A 181 -18.47 4.71 9.21
C GLY A 181 -19.09 6.11 9.20
N HIS A 182 -18.44 7.12 8.59
CA HIS A 182 -18.96 8.49 8.56
C HIS A 182 -19.81 8.80 7.32
N GLU A 183 -19.55 8.14 6.17
CA GLU A 183 -20.30 8.29 4.92
C GLU A 183 -20.30 6.96 4.16
N PRO A 184 -21.36 6.13 4.31
CA PRO A 184 -21.43 4.84 3.65
C PRO A 184 -21.52 5.03 2.13
N THR A 185 -20.54 4.49 1.41
CA THR A 185 -20.50 4.55 -0.05
C THR A 185 -21.45 3.54 -0.71
N GLY A 186 -21.93 2.55 0.05
CA GLY A 186 -22.69 1.39 -0.41
C GLY A 186 -21.80 0.30 -1.04
N GLY A 187 -20.59 0.67 -1.47
CA GLY A 187 -19.66 -0.18 -2.22
C GLY A 187 -18.77 -1.09 -1.37
N LYS A 188 -18.87 -1.02 -0.03
CA LYS A 188 -18.14 -1.89 0.91
C LYS A 188 -16.62 -1.93 0.67
N PRO A 189 -15.95 -0.77 0.60
CA PRO A 189 -14.52 -0.66 0.27
C PRO A 189 -13.59 -1.38 1.26
N ILE A 190 -14.02 -1.53 2.52
CA ILE A 190 -13.24 -2.24 3.56
C ILE A 190 -13.22 -3.74 3.23
N LEU A 191 -14.39 -4.33 2.97
CA LEU A 191 -14.50 -5.76 2.64
C LEU A 191 -13.77 -6.09 1.33
N ASP A 192 -13.91 -5.23 0.33
CA ASP A 192 -13.19 -5.41 -0.92
C ASP A 192 -11.67 -5.40 -0.73
N SER A 193 -11.16 -4.42 0.04
CA SER A 193 -9.73 -4.30 0.34
C SER A 193 -9.24 -5.50 1.13
N TYR A 194 -9.99 -5.92 2.15
CA TYR A 194 -9.71 -7.10 2.94
C TYR A 194 -9.56 -8.34 2.05
N LEU A 195 -10.55 -8.64 1.20
CA LEU A 195 -10.52 -9.82 0.35
C LEU A 195 -9.30 -9.83 -0.59
N ARG A 196 -8.96 -8.68 -1.17
CA ARG A 196 -7.78 -8.53 -2.04
C ARG A 196 -6.48 -8.82 -1.28
N TYR A 197 -6.29 -8.23 -0.10
CA TYR A 197 -5.05 -8.39 0.64
C TYR A 197 -4.94 -9.78 1.27
N THR A 198 -6.05 -10.38 1.70
CA THR A 198 -6.08 -11.78 2.13
C THR A 198 -5.63 -12.70 0.99
N TYR A 199 -6.11 -12.50 -0.24
CA TYR A 199 -5.64 -13.29 -1.39
C TYR A 199 -4.14 -13.14 -1.63
N VAL A 200 -3.61 -11.90 -1.65
CA VAL A 200 -2.17 -11.65 -1.82
C VAL A 200 -1.37 -12.41 -0.76
N ARG A 201 -1.81 -12.34 0.50
CA ARG A 201 -1.16 -13.05 1.60
C ARG A 201 -1.18 -14.56 1.44
N LEU A 202 -2.30 -15.13 0.98
CA LEU A 202 -2.42 -16.57 0.73
C LEU A 202 -1.53 -17.03 -0.42
N VAL A 203 -1.33 -16.21 -1.45
CA VAL A 203 -0.38 -16.49 -2.54
C VAL A 203 1.05 -16.50 -2.00
N GLU A 204 1.44 -15.52 -1.18
CA GLU A 204 2.75 -15.46 -0.54
C GLU A 204 3.02 -16.71 0.33
N GLU A 205 1.99 -17.22 1.00
CA GLU A 205 2.07 -18.41 1.86
C GLU A 205 1.88 -19.74 1.10
N GLY A 206 1.58 -19.70 -0.20
CA GLY A 206 1.33 -20.90 -1.00
C GLY A 206 0.04 -21.65 -0.62
N LYS A 207 -0.97 -20.94 -0.10
CA LYS A 207 -2.22 -21.50 0.45
C LYS A 207 -3.43 -21.44 -0.50
N VAL A 208 -3.22 -21.01 -1.74
CA VAL A 208 -4.25 -21.12 -2.80
C VAL A 208 -4.22 -22.56 -3.35
N SER A 209 -5.33 -23.27 -3.24
CA SER A 209 -5.41 -24.69 -3.61
C SER A 209 -6.10 -24.89 -4.95
N THR A 210 -5.71 -25.94 -5.68
CA THR A 210 -6.40 -26.41 -6.88
C THR A 210 -6.91 -27.83 -6.66
N SER A 211 -8.04 -28.17 -7.31
CA SER A 211 -8.54 -29.54 -7.30
C SER A 211 -7.60 -30.47 -8.08
N SER A 212 -7.69 -31.78 -7.81
CA SER A 212 -6.81 -32.79 -8.43
C SER A 212 -6.96 -32.88 -9.95
N ASP A 213 -8.14 -32.60 -10.48
CA ASP A 213 -8.45 -32.52 -11.91
C ASP A 213 -8.14 -31.14 -12.52
N ASN A 214 -7.66 -30.20 -11.70
CA ASN A 214 -7.34 -28.82 -12.08
C ASN A 214 -8.54 -28.04 -12.65
N THR A 215 -9.77 -28.48 -12.37
CA THR A 215 -11.02 -27.83 -12.79
C THR A 215 -11.39 -26.67 -11.87
N TYR A 216 -11.06 -26.77 -10.58
CA TYR A 216 -11.39 -25.78 -9.56
C TYR A 216 -10.13 -25.24 -8.88
N ALA A 217 -10.23 -24.00 -8.43
CA ALA A 217 -9.32 -23.39 -7.48
C ALA A 217 -10.08 -22.79 -6.32
N SER A 218 -9.47 -22.73 -5.15
CA SER A 218 -10.10 -22.15 -3.97
C SER A 218 -9.07 -21.60 -2.98
N PHE A 219 -9.50 -20.62 -2.21
CA PHE A 219 -8.79 -20.12 -1.05
C PHE A 219 -9.76 -19.78 0.09
N ASN A 220 -9.29 -19.83 1.33
CA ASN A 220 -10.06 -19.48 2.52
C ASN A 220 -10.11 -17.95 2.65
N THR A 221 -11.29 -17.35 2.75
CA THR A 221 -11.40 -15.88 2.82
C THR A 221 -11.03 -15.33 4.18
N GLY A 222 -10.96 -16.18 5.21
CA GLY A 222 -10.81 -15.79 6.61
C GLY A 222 -12.03 -15.18 7.25
N LEU A 223 -13.14 -15.09 6.51
CA LEU A 223 -14.44 -14.72 7.05
C LEU A 223 -15.24 -15.97 7.40
N VAL A 224 -16.15 -15.80 8.34
CA VAL A 224 -17.08 -16.82 8.79
C VAL A 224 -18.51 -16.35 8.60
N THR A 225 -19.43 -17.30 8.51
CA THR A 225 -20.87 -17.02 8.59
C THR A 225 -21.27 -16.69 10.03
N PRO A 226 -22.50 -16.17 10.29
CA PRO A 226 -23.01 -15.98 11.65
C PRO A 226 -22.99 -17.24 12.54
N MET A 227 -22.92 -18.43 11.93
CA MET A 227 -22.82 -19.72 12.63
C MET A 227 -21.36 -20.18 12.80
N GLN A 228 -20.40 -19.29 12.61
CA GLN A 228 -18.95 -19.55 12.72
C GLN A 228 -18.44 -20.62 11.74
N GLU A 229 -19.14 -20.78 10.61
CA GLU A 229 -18.68 -21.64 9.52
C GLU A 229 -17.80 -20.86 8.55
N GLU A 230 -16.60 -21.38 8.24
CA GLU A 230 -15.64 -20.76 7.32
C GLU A 230 -16.21 -20.56 5.91
N ILE A 231 -15.80 -19.46 5.28
CA ILE A 231 -16.16 -19.08 3.92
C ILE A 231 -14.93 -19.18 3.01
N PHE A 232 -15.13 -19.81 1.86
CA PHE A 232 -14.13 -20.01 0.83
C PHE A 232 -14.54 -19.30 -0.45
N ALA A 233 -13.58 -18.72 -1.15
CA ALA A 233 -13.78 -18.29 -2.54
C ALA A 233 -13.55 -19.50 -3.45
N LEU A 234 -14.54 -19.86 -4.27
CA LEU A 234 -14.47 -20.98 -5.20
C LEU A 234 -14.45 -20.47 -6.63
N PHE A 235 -13.51 -20.99 -7.42
CA PHE A 235 -13.29 -20.61 -8.79
C PHE A 235 -13.31 -21.84 -9.71
N ILE A 236 -13.73 -21.63 -10.95
CA ILE A 236 -13.70 -22.62 -12.02
C ILE A 236 -12.72 -22.18 -13.10
N ARG A 237 -12.04 -23.13 -13.74
CA ARG A 237 -11.10 -22.85 -14.82
C ARG A 237 -11.81 -22.15 -15.98
N ASN A 238 -11.25 -21.04 -16.44
CA ASN A 238 -11.75 -20.33 -17.61
C ASN A 238 -11.33 -21.10 -18.87
N PRO A 239 -12.26 -21.43 -19.78
CA PRO A 239 -11.92 -22.08 -21.05
C PRO A 239 -11.22 -21.14 -22.03
N SER A 240 -11.35 -19.82 -21.87
CA SER A 240 -10.76 -18.83 -22.78
C SER A 240 -9.31 -18.53 -22.41
N PRO A 241 -8.33 -18.73 -23.32
CA PRO A 241 -6.92 -18.44 -23.04
C PRO A 241 -6.62 -16.93 -22.96
N ASP A 242 -7.47 -16.09 -23.53
CA ASP A 242 -7.31 -14.62 -23.56
C ASP A 242 -7.91 -13.91 -22.34
N ARG A 243 -8.33 -14.67 -21.31
CA ARG A 243 -8.93 -14.15 -20.07
C ARG A 243 -8.13 -14.60 -18.84
N GLN A 244 -8.56 -14.12 -17.67
CA GLN A 244 -8.08 -14.66 -16.40
C GLN A 244 -8.23 -16.19 -16.38
N PRO A 245 -7.23 -16.93 -15.85
CA PRO A 245 -7.23 -18.39 -15.87
C PRO A 245 -8.38 -19.01 -15.08
N TRP A 246 -8.96 -18.25 -14.15
CA TRP A 246 -10.07 -18.67 -13.31
C TRP A 246 -11.25 -17.70 -13.44
N GLN A 247 -12.45 -18.19 -13.15
CA GLN A 247 -13.65 -17.39 -13.00
C GLN A 247 -14.26 -17.67 -11.63
N LEU A 248 -14.67 -16.62 -10.92
CA LEU A 248 -15.35 -16.76 -9.64
C LEU A 248 -16.69 -17.48 -9.86
N LEU A 249 -16.81 -18.66 -9.26
CA LEU A 249 -18.07 -19.40 -9.17
C LEU A 249 -18.91 -18.91 -7.98
N GLY A 250 -18.24 -18.39 -6.95
CA GLY A 250 -18.83 -17.67 -5.83
C GLY A 250 -18.23 -18.06 -4.49
N PHE A 251 -18.78 -17.47 -3.42
CA PHE A 251 -18.37 -17.79 -2.06
C PHE A 251 -19.16 -19.00 -1.54
N ARG A 252 -18.46 -19.94 -0.89
CA ARG A 252 -19.00 -21.21 -0.43
C ARG A 252 -18.63 -21.45 1.02
N LYS A 253 -19.56 -22.01 1.78
CA LYS A 253 -19.30 -22.42 3.16
C LYS A 253 -18.49 -23.71 3.17
N ARG A 254 -17.84 -24.01 4.28
CA ARG A 254 -17.09 -25.26 4.48
C ARG A 254 -17.90 -26.53 4.11
N SER A 255 -19.17 -26.58 4.47
CA SER A 255 -20.10 -27.68 4.21
C SER A 255 -20.66 -27.72 2.80
N ASP A 256 -20.29 -26.79 1.92
CA ASP A 256 -20.77 -26.78 0.56
C ASP A 256 -20.36 -28.05 -0.21
N ARG A 257 -21.30 -28.58 -1.00
CA ARG A 257 -21.11 -29.86 -1.70
C ARG A 257 -19.91 -29.82 -2.65
N LEU A 258 -19.67 -28.71 -3.36
CA LEU A 258 -18.54 -28.61 -4.28
C LEU A 258 -17.21 -28.53 -3.52
N MET A 259 -17.19 -27.81 -2.39
CA MET A 259 -16.01 -27.76 -1.51
C MET A 259 -15.65 -29.16 -1.02
N LEU A 260 -16.62 -29.89 -0.46
CA LEU A 260 -16.41 -31.25 0.05
C LEU A 260 -16.03 -32.24 -1.06
N THR A 261 -16.59 -32.11 -2.25
CA THR A 261 -16.33 -33.02 -3.37
C THR A 261 -14.93 -32.84 -3.96
N HIS A 262 -14.48 -31.59 -4.13
CA HIS A 262 -13.24 -31.30 -4.86
C HIS A 262 -12.02 -31.04 -3.97
N PHE A 263 -12.23 -30.63 -2.73
CA PHE A 263 -11.16 -30.33 -1.78
C PHE A 263 -11.19 -31.28 -0.57
N GLY A 264 -12.37 -31.74 -0.14
CA GLY A 264 -12.53 -32.81 0.85
C GLY A 264 -11.73 -32.55 2.14
N HIS A 265 -10.70 -33.37 2.39
CA HIS A 265 -9.81 -33.25 3.55
C HIS A 265 -8.69 -32.21 3.37
N ALA A 266 -8.47 -31.70 2.17
CA ALA A 266 -7.45 -30.72 1.81
C ALA A 266 -8.10 -29.37 1.46
N LEU A 267 -8.91 -28.84 2.39
CA LEU A 267 -9.45 -27.50 2.27
C LEU A 267 -8.30 -26.46 2.35
N PRO A 268 -8.41 -25.33 1.63
CA PRO A 268 -7.41 -24.27 1.71
C PRO A 268 -7.25 -23.74 3.15
N ASP A 269 -6.01 -23.53 3.58
CA ASP A 269 -5.71 -22.99 4.89
C ASP A 269 -5.97 -21.47 4.99
N LEU A 270 -6.17 -20.99 6.22
CA LEU A 270 -6.28 -19.57 6.55
C LEU A 270 -4.93 -18.84 6.41
N ALA A 271 -4.96 -17.55 6.05
CA ALA A 271 -3.78 -16.68 6.05
C ALA A 271 -3.24 -16.44 7.47
N ASN A 272 -1.91 -16.40 7.62
CA ASN A 272 -1.26 -16.02 8.88
C ASN A 272 -0.78 -14.56 8.85
N TYR A 273 -1.13 -13.78 9.87
CA TYR A 273 -0.78 -12.35 9.95
C TYR A 273 0.30 -12.02 10.98
N PHE A 274 0.71 -13.00 11.78
CA PHE A 274 1.72 -12.85 12.82
C PHE A 274 2.49 -14.16 12.95
N ASP A 275 3.80 -14.07 13.15
CA ASP A 275 4.67 -15.22 13.36
C ASP A 275 4.85 -15.53 14.86
N ASP A 276 4.70 -14.51 15.71
CA ASP A 276 4.78 -14.61 17.17
C ASP A 276 3.44 -14.23 17.80
N PRO A 277 2.72 -15.17 18.46
CA PRO A 277 1.49 -14.88 19.19
C PRO A 277 1.66 -13.84 20.30
N GLY A 278 2.88 -13.66 20.81
CA GLY A 278 3.21 -12.67 21.84
C GLY A 278 2.90 -11.24 21.43
N VAL A 279 2.88 -10.92 20.13
CA VAL A 279 2.53 -9.58 19.64
C VAL A 279 1.05 -9.23 19.84
N LEU A 280 0.19 -10.23 20.03
CA LEU A 280 -1.23 -10.04 20.32
C LEU A 280 -1.49 -9.81 21.82
N LEU A 281 -0.50 -10.09 22.67
CA LEU A 281 -0.63 -9.92 24.10
C LEU A 281 -0.20 -8.51 24.49
N TYR A 282 -1.14 -7.77 25.09
CA TYR A 282 -0.84 -6.47 25.68
C TYR A 282 0.12 -6.63 26.88
N ASP A 283 1.35 -6.15 26.74
CA ASP A 283 2.33 -6.18 27.84
C ASP A 283 2.05 -5.08 28.88
N ARG A 284 1.43 -5.50 29.99
CA ARG A 284 1.15 -4.65 31.17
C ARG A 284 2.38 -4.03 31.85
N ARG A 285 3.59 -4.47 31.52
CA ARG A 285 4.84 -3.90 32.07
C ARG A 285 5.29 -2.66 31.32
N LEU A 286 4.84 -2.49 30.07
CA LEU A 286 5.09 -1.28 29.30
C LEU A 286 4.20 -0.14 29.82
N GLN A 287 4.80 1.02 30.05
CA GLN A 287 4.04 2.20 30.44
C GLN A 287 3.28 2.77 29.23
N LEU A 288 1.96 2.80 29.33
CA LEU A 288 1.10 3.54 28.41
C LEU A 288 1.40 5.04 28.54
N HIS A 289 1.98 5.62 27.49
CA HIS A 289 2.13 7.06 27.38
C HIS A 289 0.90 7.61 26.66
N ILE A 290 -0.05 8.10 27.44
CA ILE A 290 -1.25 8.74 26.90
C ILE A 290 -0.86 10.14 26.46
N ASN A 291 -1.00 10.44 25.17
CA ASN A 291 -0.89 11.81 24.68
C ASN A 291 -2.18 12.57 25.04
N ILE A 292 -2.16 13.23 26.20
CA ILE A 292 -3.32 13.94 26.76
C ILE A 292 -3.79 15.04 25.80
N ASP A 293 -2.88 15.77 25.15
CA ASP A 293 -3.23 16.84 24.22
C ASP A 293 -4.04 16.30 23.04
N HIS A 294 -3.57 15.20 22.43
CA HIS A 294 -4.28 14.53 21.33
C HIS A 294 -5.62 13.92 21.78
N VAL A 295 -5.75 13.50 23.04
CA VAL A 295 -7.02 13.00 23.59
C VAL A 295 -8.02 14.12 23.78
N ILE A 296 -7.58 15.29 24.29
CA ILE A 296 -8.43 16.46 24.50
C ILE A 296 -8.89 17.05 23.15
N GLU A 297 -8.01 17.11 22.15
CA GLU A 297 -8.33 17.59 20.79
C GLU A 297 -9.38 16.72 20.06
N HIS A 298 -9.63 15.49 20.54
CA HIS A 298 -10.57 14.54 19.95
C HIS A 298 -11.59 14.00 20.94
N LEU A 299 -12.00 14.82 21.91
CA LEU A 299 -13.00 14.47 22.92
C LEU A 299 -14.32 13.99 22.30
N GLU A 300 -14.68 14.45 21.10
CA GLU A 300 -15.88 13.97 20.38
C GLU A 300 -15.82 12.51 19.94
N ARG A 301 -14.63 11.88 19.90
CA ARG A 301 -14.47 10.45 19.55
C ARG A 301 -14.73 9.51 20.71
N PHE A 302 -14.82 10.03 21.93
CA PHE A 302 -15.16 9.24 23.09
C PHE A 302 -16.68 9.16 23.25
N PRO A 303 -17.25 7.98 23.51
CA PRO A 303 -18.69 7.83 23.70
C PRO A 303 -19.15 8.75 24.84
N GLY A 304 -20.16 9.58 24.56
CA GLY A 304 -20.72 10.53 25.52
C GLY A 304 -21.12 9.84 26.83
N SER A 305 -20.95 10.57 27.93
CA SER A 305 -21.07 10.19 29.35
C SER A 305 -22.47 9.73 29.82
N SER A 306 -23.29 9.15 28.95
CA SER A 306 -24.63 8.64 29.28
C SER A 306 -24.71 7.11 29.44
N GLN A 307 -23.61 6.37 29.29
CA GLN A 307 -23.61 4.89 29.41
C GLN A 307 -22.83 4.32 30.60
N LEU A 308 -22.18 5.14 31.44
CA LEU A 308 -21.58 4.68 32.69
C LEU A 308 -22.55 4.93 33.84
N ARG A 309 -23.54 4.05 34.01
CA ARG A 309 -24.23 3.89 35.29
C ARG A 309 -23.47 2.85 36.10
N VAL A 310 -22.92 3.29 37.23
CA VAL A 310 -22.44 2.44 38.32
C VAL A 310 -23.63 1.74 38.97
#